data_AF-A0A963Q3W7-F1
#
_entry.id   AF-A0A963Q3W7-F1
#
_cell.length_a   1.000
_cell.length_b   1.000
_cell.length_c   1.000
_cell.angle_alpha   90.00
_cell.angle_beta   90.00
_cell.angle_gamma   90.00
#
_symmetry.space_group_name_H-M   'P 1'
#
loop_
_entity.id
_entity.type
_entity.pdbx_description
1 polymer ?
#
loop_
_entity_poly.entity_id
_entity_poly.type
_entity_poly.pdbx_seq_one_letter_code
_entity_poly.pdbx_strand_id
1 'polypeptide(L)'
;SMTIIPIGSDMTPLLTGQVDTVTGWLTNTTALKPLGAERVDMRLWDTGVRLYALPYYATTEMIRTKPELLQRFLRATARGWAYANKNRDAAVELLIKEYPNLNGPDERLAVDALMAFAYNDLTGKNGWGTMDKGVWQEQIDQYAALGQFTKRTPKVDEVMTMDVLNATREYRLRNS
;
A
#
# COMPACT_ATOMS: atom_id res chain seq x y z
N SER A 1 -4.09 21.38 -21.26
CA SER A 1 -5.28 21.01 -20.45
C SER A 1 -5.19 19.53 -20.14
N MET A 2 -5.73 19.08 -19.00
CA MET A 2 -5.78 17.67 -18.62
C MET A 2 -7.25 17.22 -18.65
N THR A 3 -7.53 16.08 -19.26
CA THR A 3 -8.87 15.47 -19.30
C THR A 3 -8.81 14.11 -18.62
N ILE A 4 -9.69 13.88 -17.65
CA ILE A 4 -9.76 12.61 -16.92
C ILE A 4 -10.80 11.73 -17.60
N ILE A 5 -10.38 10.54 -18.04
CA ILE A 5 -11.25 9.54 -18.66
C ILE A 5 -11.28 8.30 -17.74
N PRO A 6 -12.44 7.91 -17.19
CA PRO A 6 -12.56 6.69 -16.41
C PRO A 6 -12.45 5.45 -17.31
N ILE A 7 -11.45 4.60 -17.08
CA ILE A 7 -11.19 3.38 -17.89
C ILE A 7 -11.30 2.07 -17.11
N GLY A 8 -11.49 2.12 -15.79
CA GLY A 8 -11.50 0.92 -14.94
C GLY A 8 -10.12 0.26 -14.86
N SER A 9 -10.06 -1.06 -15.02
CA SER A 9 -8.81 -1.85 -14.99
C SER A 9 -8.30 -2.24 -16.38
N ASP A 10 -8.93 -1.75 -17.45
CA ASP A 10 -8.55 -2.04 -18.83
C ASP A 10 -7.48 -1.05 -19.32
N MET A 11 -6.37 -1.59 -19.83
CA MET A 11 -5.26 -0.80 -20.38
C MET A 11 -5.38 -0.56 -21.89
N THR A 12 -6.41 -1.10 -22.55
CA THR A 12 -6.68 -0.90 -23.98
C THR A 12 -6.69 0.57 -24.40
N PRO A 13 -7.28 1.52 -23.64
CA PRO A 13 -7.27 2.93 -24.01
C PRO A 13 -5.86 3.51 -24.18
N LEU A 14 -4.87 3.03 -23.43
CA LEU A 14 -3.46 3.43 -23.61
C LEU A 14 -2.88 2.82 -24.88
N LEU A 15 -3.12 1.53 -25.10
CA LEU A 15 -2.61 0.79 -26.27
C LEU A 15 -3.16 1.32 -27.60
N THR A 16 -4.39 1.83 -27.61
CA THR A 16 -5.04 2.38 -28.81
C THR A 16 -4.82 3.88 -28.98
N GLY A 17 -4.13 4.55 -28.05
CA GLY A 17 -3.89 5.98 -28.08
C GLY A 17 -5.12 6.84 -27.75
N GLN A 18 -6.14 6.27 -27.11
CA GLN A 18 -7.30 7.02 -26.62
C GLN A 18 -6.94 7.90 -25.40
N VAL A 19 -5.93 7.48 -24.62
CA VAL A 19 -5.36 8.25 -23.50
C VAL A 19 -3.84 8.28 -23.60
N ASP A 20 -3.23 9.38 -23.16
CA ASP A 20 -1.77 9.53 -23.14
C ASP A 20 -1.12 8.83 -21.93
N THR A 21 -1.86 8.67 -20.84
CA THR A 21 -1.39 8.11 -19.56
C THR A 21 -2.51 7.38 -18.83
N VAL A 22 -2.15 6.34 -18.06
CA VAL A 22 -3.07 5.62 -17.16
C VAL A 22 -2.53 5.62 -15.74
N THR A 23 -3.41 5.53 -14.76
CA THR A 23 -3.04 5.34 -13.35
C THR A 23 -3.34 3.92 -12.91
N GLY A 24 -2.52 3.35 -12.04
CA GLY A 24 -2.67 1.98 -11.59
C GLY A 24 -1.64 1.57 -10.56
N TRP A 25 -1.68 0.31 -10.17
CA TRP A 25 -0.74 -0.27 -9.22
C TRP A 25 0.33 -1.07 -9.96
N LEU A 26 1.60 -0.89 -9.60
CA LEU A 26 2.69 -1.73 -10.12
C LEU A 26 2.53 -3.22 -9.78
N THR A 27 1.73 -3.52 -8.76
CA THR A 27 1.36 -4.89 -8.37
C THR A 27 0.26 -5.49 -9.24
N ASN A 28 -0.43 -4.72 -10.09
CA ASN A 28 -1.46 -5.24 -11.01
C ASN A 28 -0.80 -5.80 -12.28
N THR A 29 0.07 -6.80 -12.10
CA THR A 29 0.89 -7.38 -13.16
C THR A 29 0.06 -7.88 -14.34
N THR A 30 -1.09 -8.52 -14.10
CA THR A 30 -2.03 -8.97 -15.14
C THR A 30 -2.46 -7.82 -16.06
N ALA A 31 -2.84 -6.68 -15.47
CA ALA A 31 -3.31 -5.52 -16.23
C ALA A 31 -2.16 -4.81 -16.96
N LEU A 32 -0.96 -4.78 -16.36
CA LEU A 32 0.21 -4.11 -16.92
C LEU A 32 0.94 -4.94 -18.00
N LYS A 33 0.73 -6.26 -18.04
CA LYS A 33 1.43 -7.18 -18.95
C LYS A 33 1.25 -6.86 -20.44
N PRO A 34 0.05 -6.51 -20.95
CA PRO A 34 -0.14 -6.15 -22.35
C PRO A 34 0.62 -4.89 -22.80
N LEU A 35 1.02 -4.01 -21.86
CA LEU A 35 1.78 -2.80 -22.17
C LEU A 35 3.23 -3.09 -22.59
N GLY A 36 3.71 -4.32 -22.37
CA GLY A 36 5.05 -4.73 -22.77
C GLY A 36 6.17 -4.13 -21.93
N ALA A 37 7.41 -4.44 -22.31
CA ALA A 37 8.62 -4.06 -21.58
C ALA A 37 9.05 -2.60 -21.79
N GLU A 38 8.53 -1.95 -22.84
CA GLU A 38 8.86 -0.55 -23.16
C GLU A 38 8.00 0.46 -22.40
N ARG A 39 7.08 0.00 -21.54
CA ARG A 39 6.27 0.90 -20.73
C ARG A 39 7.15 1.74 -19.80
N VAL A 40 6.75 3.00 -19.62
CA VAL A 40 7.43 3.93 -18.71
C VAL A 40 6.56 4.11 -17.47
N ASP A 41 7.09 3.67 -16.33
CA ASP A 41 6.41 3.76 -15.04
C ASP A 41 6.84 5.05 -14.31
N MET A 42 5.88 5.89 -13.92
CA MET A 42 6.10 7.09 -13.12
C MET A 42 5.46 6.90 -11.74
N ARG A 43 6.28 6.65 -10.71
CA ARG A 43 5.77 6.46 -9.35
C ARG A 43 5.45 7.81 -8.72
N LEU A 44 4.30 7.91 -8.06
CA LEU A 44 3.92 9.06 -7.25
C LEU A 44 5.02 9.49 -6.26
N TRP A 45 5.64 8.51 -5.60
CA TRP A 45 6.70 8.75 -4.63
C TRP A 45 7.93 9.44 -5.25
N ASP A 46 8.28 9.07 -6.48
CA ASP A 46 9.45 9.59 -7.20
C ASP A 46 9.16 10.98 -7.82
N THR A 47 7.88 11.36 -7.90
CA THR A 47 7.43 12.67 -8.40
C THR A 47 7.00 13.63 -7.30
N GLY A 48 7.31 13.30 -6.04
CA GLY A 48 7.08 14.15 -4.88
C GLY A 48 5.74 13.94 -4.18
N VAL A 49 4.86 13.07 -4.66
CA VAL A 49 3.62 12.71 -3.96
C VAL A 49 3.90 11.55 -2.99
N ARG A 50 4.11 11.89 -1.71
CA ARG A 50 4.43 10.92 -0.65
C ARG A 50 3.19 10.56 0.14
N LEU A 51 2.81 9.28 0.12
CA LEU A 51 1.66 8.77 0.86
C LEU A 51 1.78 7.27 1.15
N TYR A 52 1.04 6.82 2.17
CA TYR A 52 0.84 5.39 2.41
C TYR A 52 -0.38 4.90 1.65
N ALA A 53 -0.16 3.93 0.74
CA ALA A 53 -1.19 3.41 -0.15
C ALA A 53 -2.22 2.52 0.54
N LEU A 54 -1.78 1.63 1.42
CA LEU A 54 -2.60 0.56 2.03
C LEU A 54 -2.47 0.54 3.57
N PRO A 55 -2.75 1.65 4.28
CA PRO A 55 -2.75 1.64 5.75
C PRO A 55 -3.96 0.87 6.30
N TYR A 56 -3.81 0.33 7.50
CA TYR A 56 -4.94 -0.23 8.26
C TYR A 56 -5.64 0.88 9.04
N TYR A 57 -6.97 0.82 9.09
CA TYR A 57 -7.81 1.75 9.83
C TYR A 57 -8.53 1.06 10.98
N ALA A 58 -8.71 1.78 12.07
CA ALA A 58 -9.59 1.40 13.18
C ALA A 58 -10.31 2.65 13.67
N THR A 59 -11.49 2.48 14.29
CA THR A 59 -12.18 3.61 14.88
C THR A 59 -11.41 4.14 16.09
N THR A 60 -11.52 5.45 16.36
CA THR A 60 -10.94 6.07 17.56
C THR A 60 -11.40 5.37 18.83
N GLU A 61 -12.66 4.93 18.87
CA GLU A 61 -13.19 4.15 19.98
C GLU A 61 -12.45 2.83 20.16
N MET A 62 -12.21 2.06 19.10
CA MET A 62 -11.49 0.79 19.19
C MET A 62 -10.03 0.99 19.60
N ILE A 63 -9.36 2.03 19.07
CA ILE A 63 -8.00 2.40 19.47
C ILE A 63 -7.93 2.69 20.97
N ARG A 64 -8.90 3.45 21.49
CA ARG A 64 -8.95 3.85 22.90
C ARG A 64 -9.36 2.70 23.83
N THR A 65 -10.33 1.89 23.44
CA THR A 65 -11.00 0.94 24.33
C THR A 65 -10.56 -0.50 24.17
N LYS A 66 -9.97 -0.86 23.02
CA LYS A 66 -9.53 -2.23 22.71
C LYS A 66 -8.08 -2.26 22.16
N PRO A 67 -7.12 -1.52 22.74
CA PRO A 67 -5.75 -1.48 22.21
C PRO A 67 -5.08 -2.86 22.20
N GLU A 68 -5.31 -3.69 23.22
CA GLU A 68 -4.74 -5.05 23.27
C GLU A 68 -5.25 -5.96 22.15
N LEU A 69 -6.51 -5.81 21.76
CA LEU A 69 -7.09 -6.54 20.62
C LEU A 69 -6.40 -6.13 19.33
N LEU A 70 -6.21 -4.84 19.10
CA LEU A 70 -5.51 -4.31 17.93
C LEU A 70 -4.05 -4.76 17.90
N GLN A 71 -3.36 -4.79 19.05
CA GLN A 71 -2.00 -5.30 19.13
C GLN A 71 -1.93 -6.80 18.82
N ARG A 72 -2.89 -7.60 19.30
CA ARG A 72 -2.97 -9.04 18.97
C ARG A 72 -3.21 -9.26 17.47
N PHE A 73 -4.13 -8.49 16.88
CA PHE A 73 -4.38 -8.49 15.45
C PHE A 73 -3.10 -8.16 14.69
N LEU A 74 -2.45 -7.05 15.01
CA LEU A 74 -1.26 -6.59 14.32
C LEU A 74 -0.09 -7.57 14.42
N ARG A 75 0.11 -8.23 15.57
CA ARG A 75 1.10 -9.30 15.72
C ARG A 75 0.79 -10.49 14.80
N ALA A 76 -0.46 -10.91 14.71
CA ALA A 76 -0.87 -12.01 13.82
C ALA A 76 -0.69 -11.62 12.34
N THR A 77 -1.12 -10.41 11.97
CA THR A 77 -0.96 -9.86 10.62
C THR A 77 0.51 -9.78 10.22
N ALA A 78 1.38 -9.25 11.10
CA ALA A 78 2.81 -9.18 10.83
C ALA A 78 3.43 -10.56 10.57
N ARG A 79 3.03 -11.60 11.31
CA ARG A 79 3.47 -12.98 11.03
C ARG A 79 3.00 -13.48 9.66
N GLY A 80 1.78 -13.15 9.25
CA GLY A 80 1.25 -13.51 7.94
C GLY A 80 2.06 -12.88 6.82
N TRP A 81 2.37 -11.59 6.93
CA TRP A 81 3.25 -10.90 6.00
C TRP A 81 4.68 -11.46 6.00
N ALA A 82 5.20 -11.85 7.17
CA ALA A 82 6.52 -12.47 7.30
C ALA A 82 6.57 -13.79 6.53
N TYR A 83 5.54 -14.61 6.73
CA TYR A 83 5.38 -15.89 6.05
C TYR A 83 5.31 -15.67 4.54
N ALA A 84 4.47 -14.75 4.07
CA ALA A 84 4.31 -14.47 2.65
C ALA A 84 5.62 -13.97 2.00
N ASN A 85 6.39 -13.13 2.70
CA ASN A 85 7.67 -12.66 2.20
C ASN A 85 8.70 -13.79 2.05
N LYS A 86 8.72 -14.73 3.00
CA LYS A 86 9.64 -15.88 3.03
C LYS A 86 9.20 -17.05 2.16
N ASN A 87 7.91 -17.17 1.86
CA ASN A 87 7.29 -18.32 1.19
C ASN A 87 6.37 -17.85 0.06
N ARG A 88 6.92 -17.10 -0.90
CA ARG A 88 6.13 -16.38 -1.90
C ARG A 88 5.28 -17.31 -2.78
N ASP A 89 5.83 -18.45 -3.21
CA ASP A 89 5.08 -19.45 -3.99
C ASP A 89 3.89 -20.00 -3.20
N ALA A 90 4.13 -20.50 -1.98
CA ALA A 90 3.08 -21.02 -1.12
C ALA A 90 2.03 -19.96 -0.74
N ALA A 91 2.44 -18.71 -0.56
CA ALA A 91 1.52 -17.61 -0.29
C ALA A 91 0.61 -17.31 -1.49
N VAL A 92 1.15 -17.36 -2.71
CA VAL A 92 0.36 -17.22 -3.93
C VAL A 92 -0.56 -18.41 -4.13
N GLU A 93 -0.12 -19.65 -3.84
CA GLU A 93 -1.00 -20.81 -3.87
C GLU A 93 -2.21 -20.66 -2.93
N LEU A 94 -1.97 -20.17 -1.70
CA LEU A 94 -3.05 -19.85 -0.76
C LEU A 94 -3.99 -18.77 -1.31
N LEU A 95 -3.45 -17.74 -1.95
CA LEU A 95 -4.23 -16.67 -2.58
C LEU A 95 -5.12 -17.22 -3.71
N ILE A 96 -4.56 -18.02 -4.62
CA ILE A 96 -5.29 -18.59 -5.76
C ILE A 96 -6.34 -19.59 -5.30
N LYS A 97 -6.09 -20.35 -4.23
CA LYS A 97 -7.09 -21.23 -3.64
C LYS A 97 -8.33 -20.47 -3.17
N GLU A 98 -8.15 -19.30 -2.58
CA GLU A 98 -9.25 -18.45 -2.10
C GLU A 98 -9.91 -17.68 -3.25
N TYR A 99 -9.12 -17.21 -4.21
CA TYR A 99 -9.56 -16.41 -5.35
C TYR A 99 -9.17 -17.08 -6.69
N PRO A 100 -9.90 -18.14 -7.10
CA PRO A 100 -9.53 -18.96 -8.26
C PRO A 100 -9.66 -18.24 -9.61
N ASN A 101 -10.25 -17.04 -9.63
CA ASN A 101 -10.35 -16.19 -10.81
C ASN A 101 -9.07 -15.37 -11.08
N LEU A 102 -8.11 -15.35 -10.16
CA LEU A 102 -6.82 -14.68 -10.36
C LEU A 102 -5.88 -15.53 -11.21
N ASN A 103 -4.93 -14.87 -11.89
CA ASN A 103 -3.92 -15.55 -12.69
C ASN A 103 -2.68 -15.86 -11.83
N GLY A 104 -2.49 -17.14 -11.45
CA GLY A 104 -1.39 -17.57 -10.58
C GLY A 104 0.00 -17.09 -11.01
N PRO A 105 0.42 -17.29 -12.26
CA PRO A 105 1.70 -16.78 -12.77
C PRO A 105 1.86 -15.26 -12.61
N ASP A 106 0.81 -14.49 -12.90
CA ASP A 106 0.88 -13.03 -12.79
C ASP A 106 0.89 -12.59 -11.31
N GLU A 107 0.11 -13.22 -10.42
CA GLU A 107 0.13 -12.98 -8.97
C GLU A 107 1.50 -13.32 -8.35
N ARG A 108 2.19 -14.32 -8.91
CA ARG A 108 3.55 -14.65 -8.47
C ARG A 108 4.56 -13.56 -8.81
N LEU A 109 4.38 -12.83 -9.90
CA LEU A 109 5.17 -11.64 -10.19
C LEU A 109 4.74 -10.47 -9.29
N ALA A 110 3.44 -10.33 -9.03
CA ALA A 110 2.89 -9.25 -8.21
C ALA A 110 3.41 -9.29 -6.77
N VAL A 111 3.51 -10.48 -6.16
CA VAL A 111 3.98 -10.63 -4.78
C VAL A 111 5.44 -10.16 -4.62
N ASP A 112 6.30 -10.33 -5.63
CA ASP A 112 7.68 -9.83 -5.55
C ASP A 112 7.74 -8.31 -5.45
N ALA A 113 6.96 -7.62 -6.30
CA ALA A 113 6.85 -6.17 -6.26
C ALA A 113 6.24 -5.69 -4.94
N LEU A 114 5.16 -6.32 -4.50
CA LEU A 114 4.48 -5.99 -3.24
C LEU A 114 5.41 -6.12 -2.03
N MET A 115 6.18 -7.22 -1.96
CA MET A 115 7.09 -7.46 -0.85
C MET A 115 8.27 -6.47 -0.85
N ALA A 116 8.75 -6.02 -2.01
CA ALA A 116 9.77 -4.98 -2.10
C ALA A 116 9.29 -3.62 -1.53
N PHE A 117 8.00 -3.31 -1.66
CA PHE A 117 7.41 -2.11 -1.04
C PHE A 117 7.16 -2.29 0.46
N ALA A 118 6.66 -3.47 0.87
CA ALA A 118 6.33 -3.76 2.26
C ALA A 118 7.56 -3.95 3.17
N TYR A 119 8.68 -4.45 2.61
CA TYR A 119 9.93 -4.72 3.31
C TYR A 119 11.07 -3.86 2.74
N ASN A 120 11.18 -2.65 3.29
CA ASN A 120 12.24 -1.69 2.97
C ASN A 120 13.06 -1.34 4.23
N ASP A 121 14.01 -0.41 4.11
CA ASP A 121 14.88 0.02 5.20
C ASP A 121 14.12 0.49 6.45
N LEU A 122 12.99 1.18 6.29
CA LEU A 122 12.18 1.65 7.41
C LEU A 122 11.57 0.45 8.15
N THR A 123 11.01 -0.51 7.40
CA THR A 123 10.51 -1.79 7.93
C THR A 123 11.61 -2.56 8.66
N GLY A 124 12.82 -2.64 8.09
CA GLY A 124 13.96 -3.31 8.74
C GLY A 124 14.36 -2.68 10.08
N LYS A 125 14.21 -1.35 10.22
CA LYS A 125 14.55 -0.62 11.44
C LYS A 125 13.44 -0.60 12.49
N ASN A 126 12.17 -0.67 12.09
CA ASN A 126 11.02 -0.43 12.97
C ASN A 126 9.91 -1.51 12.92
N GLY A 127 10.18 -2.62 12.23
CA GLY A 127 9.28 -3.74 12.02
C GLY A 127 8.24 -3.48 10.92
N TRP A 128 7.67 -4.55 10.37
CA TRP A 128 6.68 -4.48 9.29
C TRP A 128 5.46 -3.61 9.62
N GLY A 129 5.03 -2.77 8.66
CA GLY A 129 3.86 -1.88 8.79
C GLY A 129 4.16 -0.58 9.54
N THR A 130 5.42 -0.32 9.91
CA THR A 130 5.85 0.97 10.44
C THR A 130 5.56 2.11 9.44
N MET A 131 5.28 3.29 9.98
CA MET A 131 5.04 4.51 9.22
C MET A 131 5.86 5.65 9.82
N ASP A 132 6.06 6.69 9.03
CA ASP A 132 6.67 7.94 9.42
C ASP A 132 5.57 9.02 9.50
N LYS A 133 5.45 9.64 10.67
CA LYS A 133 4.50 10.74 10.90
C LYS A 133 4.77 11.95 10.00
N GLY A 134 6.03 12.18 9.61
CA GLY A 134 6.42 13.22 8.66
C GLY A 134 5.82 13.02 7.27
N VAL A 135 5.72 11.76 6.80
CA VAL A 135 5.08 11.45 5.51
C VAL A 135 3.58 11.79 5.55
N TRP A 136 2.90 11.52 6.66
CA TRP A 136 1.51 11.94 6.84
C TRP A 136 1.34 13.46 6.87
N GLN A 137 2.26 14.17 7.53
CA GLN A 137 2.23 15.63 7.53
C GLN A 137 2.45 16.20 6.13
N GLU A 138 3.42 15.67 5.37
CA GLU A 138 3.68 16.07 4.00
C GLU A 138 2.46 15.84 3.10
N GLN A 139 1.78 14.70 3.26
CA GLN A 139 0.53 14.42 2.54
C GLN A 139 -0.58 15.44 2.88
N ILE A 140 -0.75 15.78 4.16
CA ILE A 140 -1.71 16.80 4.60
C ILE A 140 -1.38 18.15 3.96
N ASP A 141 -0.11 18.55 3.97
CA ASP A 141 0.34 19.83 3.44
C ASP A 141 0.10 19.92 1.92
N GLN A 142 0.37 18.83 1.19
CA GLN A 142 0.08 18.73 -0.25
C GLN A 142 -1.41 18.90 -0.56
N TYR A 143 -2.27 18.22 0.20
CA TYR A 143 -3.72 18.32 0.02
C TYR A 143 -4.24 19.71 0.38
N ALA A 144 -3.66 20.36 1.38
CA ALA A 144 -3.98 21.74 1.74
C ALA A 144 -3.58 22.72 0.63
N ALA A 145 -2.38 22.57 0.04
CA ALA A 145 -1.91 23.38 -1.07
C ALA A 145 -2.80 23.24 -2.32
N LEU A 146 -3.38 22.05 -2.53
CA LEU A 146 -4.33 21.76 -3.59
C LEU A 146 -5.78 22.18 -3.27
N GLY A 147 -6.02 22.83 -2.12
CA GLY A 147 -7.36 23.28 -1.70
C GLY A 147 -8.35 22.14 -1.44
N GLN A 148 -7.88 20.94 -1.14
CA GLN A 148 -8.73 19.74 -0.99
C GLN A 148 -9.52 19.71 0.33
N PHE A 149 -9.24 20.61 1.27
CA PHE A 149 -9.95 20.71 2.53
C PHE A 149 -10.99 21.83 2.50
N THR A 150 -12.26 21.49 2.77
CA THR A 150 -13.39 22.42 2.70
C THR A 150 -13.68 23.18 4.00
N LYS A 151 -13.19 22.69 5.15
CA LYS A 151 -13.41 23.31 6.47
C LYS A 151 -12.13 23.87 7.06
N ARG A 152 -11.14 22.99 7.27
CA ARG A 152 -9.79 23.33 7.75
C ARG A 152 -8.83 22.21 7.40
N THR A 153 -7.54 22.52 7.38
CA THR A 153 -6.48 21.51 7.35
C THR A 153 -6.50 20.70 8.66
N PRO A 154 -6.53 19.35 8.61
CA PRO A 154 -6.42 18.51 9.79
C PRO A 154 -5.03 18.59 10.40
N LYS A 155 -4.91 18.36 11.71
CA LYS A 155 -3.61 18.10 12.34
C LYS A 155 -3.26 16.63 12.14
N VAL A 156 -1.97 16.31 12.00
CA VAL A 156 -1.53 14.93 11.77
C VAL A 156 -1.99 13.95 12.86
N ASP A 157 -2.02 14.38 14.12
CA ASP A 157 -2.49 13.54 15.25
C ASP A 157 -4.02 13.29 15.24
N GLU A 158 -4.76 13.97 14.37
CA GLU A 158 -6.20 13.69 14.16
C GLU A 158 -6.44 12.58 13.13
N VAL A 159 -5.44 12.23 12.32
CA VAL A 159 -5.59 11.28 11.19
C VAL A 159 -4.79 9.99 11.35
N MET A 160 -3.75 9.98 12.18
CA MET A 160 -2.90 8.81 12.39
C MET A 160 -2.44 8.69 13.84
N THR A 161 -2.12 7.46 14.26
CA THR A 161 -1.42 7.18 15.51
C THR A 161 -0.40 6.06 15.29
N MET A 162 0.70 6.10 16.04
CA MET A 162 1.71 5.05 16.07
C MET A 162 1.55 4.11 17.29
N ASP A 163 0.57 4.32 18.16
CA ASP A 163 0.52 3.65 19.48
C ASP A 163 0.52 2.12 19.38
N VAL A 164 -0.33 1.55 18.52
CA VAL A 164 -0.41 0.09 18.32
C VAL A 164 0.85 -0.44 17.63
N LEU A 165 1.42 0.33 16.70
CA LEU A 165 2.67 -0.02 16.01
C LEU A 165 3.84 -0.02 17.00
N ASN A 166 3.96 1.01 17.83
CA ASN A 166 5.01 1.15 18.84
C ASN A 166 4.91 0.05 19.90
N ALA A 167 3.70 -0.21 20.42
CA ALA A 167 3.46 -1.27 21.40
C ALA A 167 3.81 -2.68 20.89
N THR A 168 3.85 -2.88 19.56
CA THR A 168 4.17 -4.17 18.94
C THR A 168 5.53 -4.19 18.23
N ARG A 169 6.31 -3.10 18.29
CA ARG A 169 7.55 -2.93 17.52
C ARG A 169 8.54 -4.08 17.71
N GLU A 170 8.89 -4.38 18.96
CA GLU A 170 9.86 -5.44 19.28
C GLU A 170 9.41 -6.83 18.83
N TYR A 171 8.09 -7.08 18.87
CA TYR A 171 7.56 -8.32 18.33
C TYR A 171 7.74 -8.37 16.82
N ARG A 172 7.35 -7.31 16.11
CA ARG A 172 7.42 -7.23 14.66
C ARG A 172 8.87 -7.35 14.18
N LEU A 173 9.81 -6.60 14.76
CA LEU A 173 11.24 -6.70 14.41
C LEU A 173 11.82 -8.13 14.51
N ARG A 174 11.39 -8.90 15.50
CA ARG A 174 11.89 -10.28 15.69
C ARG A 174 11.19 -11.33 14.83
N ASN A 175 9.99 -11.03 14.31
CA ASN A 175 9.10 -12.03 13.72
C ASN A 175 8.59 -11.67 12.32
N SER A 176 8.89 -10.49 11.78
CA SER A 176 8.55 -10.04 10.42
C SER A 176 9.75 -10.15 9.50
#